data_AF-A0A1W0ACD0-F1
#
_entry.id   AF-A0A1W0ACD0-F1
#
_cell.length_a   1.000
_cell.length_b   1.000
_cell.length_c   1.000
_cell.angle_alpha   90.00
_cell.angle_beta   90.00
_cell.angle_gamma   90.00
#
_symmetry.space_group_name_H-M   'P 1'
#
loop_
_entity.id
_entity.type
_entity.pdbx_description
1 polymer ?
#
loop_
_entity_poly.entity_id
_entity_poly.type
_entity_poly.pdbx_seq_one_letter_code
_entity_poly.pdbx_strand_id
1 'polypeptide(L)'
;MKGITADNITSHYYKPTKHIDLHLIQYAQLYNISHLNYFLSAIAAVVNGNPFDSSNALEELCLVSDDCFASCMNASASGGITLTFKRGNICHSVVDTISKGLKEIYTDAACLGIGSGNSSVMVTYITKNGSRFQSIANNTANPLSIYACLIGGRIPYDTFPTLFLDMFAQGSQASLVISCSNGSEDIVLNFIALVSLLGYVYFFFCIAHFLITKLLWTYSHPQLSFSLIKCNVSSVVWNSHRGVMVVSGYLGLVAWHIGACELSCKWNDQAMIDIAVDPVYTCTVNPLGHFQSFGEIIRLVSQAWVFFALVHLDRMPGIGCYARGYTIAVFYLGFVPLSMSAIIVAKASTIRTEIIAMSTIHNQLFLATLWLVVILLMRTRLFSPYISFVEWCLGLTNIKKQPVSRKSLFYHIVGDHYWTHSALRQSCDAEYVPLSLLLQTKGVNANNIYDHEYFTYRDTDSCIDFKPNHPQWIETQLEYYVRVHD
;
A
#
# COMPACT_ATOMS: atom_id res chain seq x y z
N MET A 1 -19.97 -12.35 -25.73
CA MET A 1 -19.28 -11.06 -25.93
C MET A 1 -18.17 -10.97 -24.89
N LYS A 2 -16.99 -10.37 -25.18
CA LYS A 2 -15.96 -10.19 -24.15
C LYS A 2 -16.50 -9.26 -23.07
N GLY A 3 -16.41 -9.68 -21.81
CA GLY A 3 -16.85 -8.90 -20.67
C GLY A 3 -15.89 -7.81 -20.26
N ILE A 4 -16.27 -7.04 -19.24
CA ILE A 4 -15.39 -6.09 -18.58
C ILE A 4 -14.15 -6.85 -18.10
N THR A 5 -12.98 -6.34 -18.44
CA THR A 5 -11.68 -6.87 -18.02
C THR A 5 -11.19 -6.07 -16.81
N ALA A 6 -10.85 -6.77 -15.73
CA ALA A 6 -10.11 -6.23 -14.60
C ALA A 6 -8.83 -7.06 -14.46
N ASP A 7 -7.69 -6.47 -14.79
CA ASP A 7 -6.36 -7.10 -14.83
C ASP A 7 -6.35 -8.43 -15.62
N ASN A 8 -5.99 -9.55 -14.99
CA ASN A 8 -5.95 -10.88 -15.61
C ASN A 8 -7.33 -11.54 -15.74
N ILE A 9 -8.39 -10.91 -15.23
CA ILE A 9 -9.74 -11.49 -15.20
C ILE A 9 -10.60 -10.79 -16.25
N THR A 10 -10.86 -11.48 -17.36
CA THR A 10 -11.85 -11.05 -18.34
C THR A 10 -13.19 -11.70 -18.01
N SER A 11 -14.18 -10.90 -17.62
CA SER A 11 -15.53 -11.43 -17.42
C SER A 11 -16.10 -11.95 -18.75
N HIS A 12 -17.02 -12.90 -18.67
CA HIS A 12 -17.72 -13.42 -19.84
C HIS A 12 -19.17 -12.94 -19.79
N TYR A 13 -19.63 -12.29 -20.87
CA TYR A 13 -21.05 -12.01 -21.03
C TYR A 13 -21.74 -13.20 -21.66
N TYR A 14 -22.60 -13.84 -20.88
CA TYR A 14 -23.47 -14.93 -21.32
C TYR A 14 -24.44 -14.47 -22.39
N LYS A 15 -24.84 -15.41 -23.24
CA LYS A 15 -25.90 -15.15 -24.23
C LYS A 15 -27.20 -14.77 -23.50
N PRO A 16 -27.98 -13.81 -24.02
CA PRO A 16 -29.30 -13.48 -23.47
C PRO A 16 -30.18 -14.73 -23.39
N THR A 17 -30.86 -14.89 -22.27
CA THR A 17 -31.62 -16.09 -21.93
C THR A 17 -33.11 -15.92 -22.24
N LYS A 18 -33.76 -17.02 -22.65
CA LYS A 18 -35.22 -17.16 -22.61
C LYS A 18 -35.57 -18.02 -21.39
N HIS A 19 -36.58 -17.62 -20.64
CA HIS A 19 -37.05 -18.31 -19.44
C HIS A 19 -38.51 -18.73 -19.60
N ILE A 20 -38.91 -19.75 -18.85
CA ILE A 20 -40.28 -20.26 -18.81
C ILE A 20 -41.18 -19.33 -17.97
N ASP A 21 -42.45 -19.21 -18.36
CA ASP A 21 -43.46 -18.48 -17.62
C ASP A 21 -43.85 -19.15 -16.30
N LEU A 22 -43.97 -18.35 -15.23
CA LEU A 22 -44.23 -18.78 -13.85
C LEU A 22 -45.45 -19.68 -13.67
N HIS A 23 -46.49 -19.52 -14.47
CA HIS A 23 -47.72 -20.31 -14.36
C HIS A 23 -47.53 -21.78 -14.79
N LEU A 24 -46.41 -22.10 -15.45
CA LEU A 24 -46.05 -23.45 -15.88
C LEU A 24 -45.26 -24.21 -14.82
N ILE A 25 -44.81 -23.53 -13.76
CA ILE A 25 -44.08 -24.13 -12.63
C ILE A 25 -45.11 -24.38 -11.53
N GLN A 26 -45.40 -25.65 -11.24
CA GLN A 26 -46.29 -25.99 -10.13
C GLN A 26 -45.54 -25.73 -8.82
N TYR A 27 -46.23 -25.20 -7.78
CA TYR A 27 -45.61 -24.88 -6.49
C TYR A 27 -44.82 -26.09 -5.97
N ALA A 28 -43.49 -25.97 -6.01
CA ALA A 28 -42.59 -27.01 -5.58
C ALA A 28 -42.73 -27.19 -4.05
N GLN A 29 -42.92 -28.43 -3.61
CA GLN A 29 -43.04 -28.76 -2.19
C GLN A 29 -41.65 -28.96 -1.58
N LEU A 30 -41.54 -28.82 -0.26
CA LEU A 30 -40.33 -29.16 0.50
C LEU A 30 -40.17 -30.70 0.54
N TYR A 31 -39.02 -31.20 0.14
CA TYR A 31 -38.81 -32.64 -0.10
C TYR A 31 -37.62 -33.23 0.68
N ASN A 32 -37.67 -34.54 0.93
CA ASN A 32 -36.61 -35.33 1.59
C ASN A 32 -35.67 -36.03 0.56
N ILE A 33 -34.64 -36.74 1.03
CA ILE A 33 -33.65 -37.46 0.19
C ILE A 33 -34.32 -38.46 -0.79
N SER A 34 -35.40 -39.13 -0.38
CA SER A 34 -36.12 -40.07 -1.23
C SER A 34 -36.79 -39.38 -2.44
N HIS A 35 -37.26 -38.15 -2.25
CA HIS A 35 -37.83 -37.32 -3.32
C HIS A 35 -36.76 -36.71 -4.22
N LEU A 36 -35.57 -36.41 -3.69
CA LEU A 36 -34.43 -36.05 -4.53
C LEU A 36 -34.10 -37.21 -5.48
N ASN A 37 -33.97 -38.44 -4.98
CA ASN A 37 -33.76 -39.60 -5.85
C ASN A 37 -34.87 -39.77 -6.90
N TYR A 38 -36.14 -39.58 -6.51
CA TYR A 38 -37.26 -39.58 -7.44
C TYR A 38 -37.14 -38.49 -8.52
N PHE A 39 -36.84 -37.25 -8.13
CA PHE A 39 -36.62 -36.13 -9.03
C PHE A 39 -35.48 -36.41 -9.99
N LEU A 40 -34.37 -36.97 -9.51
CA LEU A 40 -33.20 -37.26 -10.32
C LEU A 40 -33.48 -38.39 -11.34
N SER A 41 -34.23 -39.43 -10.97
CA SER A 41 -34.71 -40.45 -11.92
C SER A 41 -35.75 -39.88 -12.91
N ALA A 42 -36.57 -38.91 -12.49
CA ALA A 42 -37.49 -38.20 -13.36
C ALA A 42 -36.76 -37.32 -14.39
N ILE A 43 -35.68 -36.65 -14.00
CA ILE A 43 -34.81 -35.92 -14.94
C ILE A 43 -34.26 -36.88 -16.00
N ALA A 44 -33.71 -38.03 -15.59
CA ALA A 44 -33.17 -39.01 -16.53
C ALA A 44 -34.25 -39.52 -17.52
N ALA A 45 -35.48 -39.71 -17.06
CA ALA A 45 -36.61 -40.09 -17.90
C ALA A 45 -36.98 -38.99 -18.91
N VAL A 46 -37.11 -37.74 -18.44
CA VAL A 46 -37.47 -36.57 -19.27
C VAL A 46 -36.39 -36.29 -20.32
N VAL A 47 -35.10 -36.33 -19.95
CA VAL A 47 -33.99 -36.06 -20.87
C VAL A 47 -33.86 -37.14 -21.95
N ASN A 48 -34.17 -38.40 -21.62
CA ASN A 48 -34.10 -39.51 -22.57
C ASN A 48 -35.38 -39.74 -23.38
N GLY A 49 -36.50 -39.12 -23.01
CA GLY A 49 -37.81 -39.48 -23.57
C GLY A 49 -38.25 -40.91 -23.24
N ASN A 50 -37.69 -41.51 -22.18
CA ASN A 50 -37.97 -42.87 -21.75
C ASN A 50 -39.00 -42.87 -20.60
N PRO A 51 -39.75 -43.97 -20.41
CA PRO A 51 -40.62 -44.11 -19.25
C PRO A 51 -39.79 -44.04 -17.96
N PHE A 52 -40.39 -43.46 -16.92
CA PHE A 52 -39.78 -43.35 -15.61
C PHE A 52 -39.43 -44.74 -15.04
N ASP A 53 -38.18 -44.91 -14.62
CA ASP A 53 -37.70 -46.12 -13.95
C ASP A 53 -37.04 -45.76 -12.62
N SER A 54 -37.73 -46.11 -11.53
CA SER A 54 -37.27 -45.90 -10.15
C SER A 54 -36.01 -46.69 -9.78
N SER A 55 -35.57 -47.65 -10.61
CA SER A 55 -34.38 -48.46 -10.38
C SER A 55 -33.10 -47.85 -10.94
N ASN A 56 -33.19 -46.74 -11.67
CA ASN A 56 -32.05 -45.97 -12.15
C ASN A 56 -31.56 -44.99 -11.06
N ALA A 57 -30.27 -45.02 -10.78
CA ALA A 57 -29.62 -44.08 -9.87
C ALA A 57 -28.92 -42.99 -10.67
N LEU A 58 -29.11 -41.72 -10.29
CA LEU A 58 -28.32 -40.64 -10.87
C LEU A 58 -26.89 -40.70 -10.33
N GLU A 59 -25.92 -40.64 -11.24
CA GLU A 59 -24.51 -40.50 -10.89
C GLU A 59 -24.09 -39.03 -10.87
N GLU A 60 -24.56 -38.20 -11.79
CA GLU A 60 -24.24 -36.77 -11.81
C GLU A 60 -25.25 -35.99 -12.67
N LEU A 61 -25.73 -34.85 -12.16
CA LEU A 61 -26.44 -33.85 -12.95
C LEU A 61 -25.53 -32.66 -13.18
N CYS A 62 -25.32 -32.30 -14.44
CA CYS A 62 -24.42 -31.24 -14.79
C CYS A 62 -25.10 -30.13 -15.58
N LEU A 63 -24.99 -28.91 -15.05
CA LEU A 63 -25.51 -27.70 -15.65
C LEU A 63 -24.42 -27.08 -16.52
N VAL A 64 -24.59 -27.17 -17.84
CA VAL A 64 -23.54 -26.84 -18.81
C VAL A 64 -23.73 -25.43 -19.38
N SER A 65 -22.75 -24.55 -19.13
CA SER A 65 -22.73 -23.20 -19.69
C SER A 65 -21.87 -23.12 -20.94
N ASP A 66 -22.41 -22.56 -22.03
CA ASP A 66 -21.73 -22.29 -23.31
C ASP A 66 -20.76 -23.43 -23.75
N ASP A 67 -21.26 -24.67 -23.79
CA ASP A 67 -20.56 -25.87 -24.27
C ASP A 67 -19.38 -26.37 -23.41
N CYS A 68 -19.33 -26.01 -22.13
CA CYS A 68 -18.30 -26.45 -21.17
C CYS A 68 -18.41 -27.93 -20.70
N PHE A 69 -18.76 -28.85 -21.60
CA PHE A 69 -18.95 -30.27 -21.28
C PHE A 69 -17.69 -30.95 -20.74
N ALA A 70 -16.51 -30.60 -21.26
CA ALA A 70 -15.24 -31.20 -20.83
C ALA A 70 -14.94 -30.94 -19.35
N SER A 71 -15.16 -29.71 -18.88
CA SER A 71 -14.96 -29.35 -17.46
C SER A 71 -15.97 -30.02 -16.55
N CYS A 72 -17.15 -30.35 -17.08
CA CYS A 72 -18.13 -31.12 -16.36
C CYS A 72 -17.67 -32.57 -16.13
N MET A 73 -17.25 -33.27 -17.19
CA MET A 73 -16.83 -34.67 -17.09
C MET A 73 -15.63 -34.89 -16.16
N ASN A 74 -14.78 -33.87 -16.00
CA ASN A 74 -13.59 -33.95 -15.16
C ASN A 74 -13.81 -33.64 -13.68
N ALA A 75 -14.96 -33.06 -13.31
CA ALA A 75 -15.18 -32.56 -11.94
C ALA A 75 -16.03 -33.49 -11.06
N SER A 76 -16.80 -34.41 -11.68
CA SER A 76 -17.61 -35.48 -11.08
C SER A 76 -18.11 -35.27 -9.64
N ALA A 77 -19.34 -34.77 -9.51
CA ALA A 77 -20.11 -34.83 -8.27
C ALA A 77 -20.88 -36.16 -8.21
N SER A 78 -20.28 -37.22 -7.66
CA SER A 78 -20.97 -38.52 -7.50
C SER A 78 -22.22 -38.37 -6.61
N GLY A 79 -23.39 -38.47 -7.20
CA GLY A 79 -24.70 -38.26 -6.57
C GLY A 79 -25.10 -36.78 -6.42
N GLY A 80 -24.36 -35.84 -7.02
CA GLY A 80 -24.52 -34.40 -6.83
C GLY A 80 -24.78 -33.62 -8.13
N ILE A 81 -24.71 -32.28 -7.99
CA ILE A 81 -24.92 -31.34 -9.09
C ILE A 81 -23.62 -30.59 -9.36
N THR A 82 -23.16 -30.63 -10.61
CA THR A 82 -21.98 -29.89 -11.08
C THR A 82 -22.42 -28.69 -11.90
N LEU A 83 -21.95 -27.49 -11.53
CA LEU A 83 -22.21 -26.25 -12.27
C LEU A 83 -20.96 -25.90 -13.08
N THR A 84 -21.11 -25.66 -14.39
CA THR A 84 -20.00 -25.16 -15.23
C THR A 84 -20.21 -23.72 -15.69
N PHE A 85 -19.12 -22.98 -15.86
CA PHE A 85 -19.14 -21.58 -16.28
C PHE A 85 -17.86 -21.19 -17.02
N LYS A 86 -17.84 -20.02 -17.69
CA LYS A 86 -16.66 -19.50 -18.39
C LYS A 86 -16.03 -18.31 -17.68
N ARG A 87 -14.69 -18.33 -17.57
CA ARG A 87 -13.85 -17.19 -17.16
C ARG A 87 -12.74 -17.03 -18.21
N GLY A 88 -12.63 -15.87 -18.83
CA GLY A 88 -11.62 -15.65 -19.88
C GLY A 88 -11.63 -16.67 -21.03
N ASN A 89 -12.82 -17.14 -21.46
CA ASN A 89 -13.02 -18.23 -22.43
C ASN A 89 -12.56 -19.64 -22.00
N ILE A 90 -12.09 -19.81 -20.77
CA ILE A 90 -11.75 -21.11 -20.19
C ILE A 90 -12.96 -21.63 -19.40
N CYS A 91 -13.24 -22.93 -19.54
CA CYS A 91 -14.33 -23.59 -18.85
C CYS A 91 -13.92 -24.03 -17.44
N HIS A 92 -14.68 -23.61 -16.45
CA HIS A 92 -14.54 -23.99 -15.05
C HIS A 92 -15.76 -24.78 -14.59
N SER A 93 -15.61 -25.54 -13.52
CA SER A 93 -16.66 -26.35 -12.90
C SER A 93 -16.60 -26.24 -11.39
N VAL A 94 -17.76 -26.29 -10.75
CA VAL A 94 -17.93 -26.33 -9.29
C VAL A 94 -18.80 -27.52 -8.97
N VAL A 95 -18.26 -28.40 -8.13
CA VAL A 95 -18.85 -29.66 -7.71
C VAL A 95 -19.73 -29.40 -6.49
N ASP A 96 -20.92 -29.98 -6.48
CA ASP A 96 -21.77 -30.09 -5.31
C ASP A 96 -22.30 -28.76 -4.73
N THR A 97 -22.78 -27.88 -5.62
CA THR A 97 -23.29 -26.55 -5.24
C THR A 97 -24.59 -26.56 -4.41
N ILE A 98 -25.29 -27.70 -4.32
CA ILE A 98 -26.63 -27.79 -3.69
C ILE A 98 -26.64 -28.61 -2.37
N SER A 99 -25.57 -29.34 -2.03
CA SER A 99 -25.60 -30.29 -0.92
C SER A 99 -25.50 -29.69 0.50
N LYS A 100 -25.18 -28.40 0.65
CA LYS A 100 -24.96 -27.81 1.99
C LYS A 100 -26.22 -27.65 2.85
N GLY A 101 -27.40 -28.01 2.35
CA GLY A 101 -28.61 -28.07 3.16
C GLY A 101 -29.79 -28.70 2.44
N LEU A 102 -29.85 -30.04 2.41
CA LEU A 102 -30.97 -30.85 1.87
C LEU A 102 -32.34 -30.60 2.55
N LYS A 103 -32.47 -29.58 3.41
CA LYS A 103 -33.70 -29.21 4.09
C LYS A 103 -34.53 -28.16 3.35
N GLU A 104 -34.00 -27.51 2.31
CA GLU A 104 -34.66 -26.37 1.64
C GLU A 104 -34.37 -26.35 0.12
N ILE A 105 -34.66 -27.45 -0.59
CA ILE A 105 -34.50 -27.51 -2.06
C ILE A 105 -35.86 -27.72 -2.72
N TYR A 106 -36.13 -26.95 -3.76
CA TYR A 106 -37.27 -27.08 -4.64
C TYR A 106 -36.89 -27.95 -5.83
N THR A 107 -37.57 -29.09 -6.01
CA THR A 107 -37.26 -30.04 -7.09
C THR A 107 -38.40 -30.14 -8.09
N ASP A 108 -38.32 -29.40 -9.20
CA ASP A 108 -39.25 -29.48 -10.34
C ASP A 108 -38.46 -29.57 -11.67
N ALA A 109 -38.83 -30.52 -12.54
CA ALA A 109 -38.18 -30.72 -13.83
C ALA A 109 -38.43 -29.52 -14.77
N ALA A 110 -39.50 -28.75 -14.53
CA ALA A 110 -39.75 -27.48 -15.20
C ALA A 110 -38.59 -26.48 -14.99
N CYS A 111 -37.87 -26.54 -13.86
CA CYS A 111 -36.71 -25.69 -13.63
C CYS A 111 -35.60 -25.87 -14.68
N LEU A 112 -35.50 -27.04 -15.32
CA LEU A 112 -34.51 -27.31 -16.37
C LEU A 112 -34.79 -26.54 -17.67
N GLY A 113 -36.04 -26.12 -17.90
CA GLY A 113 -36.40 -25.38 -19.10
C GLY A 113 -36.10 -26.08 -20.41
N ILE A 114 -36.25 -27.42 -20.43
CA ILE A 114 -36.01 -28.24 -21.61
C ILE A 114 -36.89 -27.75 -22.77
N GLY A 115 -36.24 -27.41 -23.89
CA GLY A 115 -36.88 -26.89 -25.10
C GLY A 115 -37.15 -25.38 -25.11
N SER A 116 -36.81 -24.65 -24.04
CA SER A 116 -37.13 -23.22 -23.89
C SER A 116 -35.92 -22.28 -23.85
N GLY A 117 -34.70 -22.83 -23.71
CA GLY A 117 -33.47 -22.03 -23.57
C GLY A 117 -32.39 -22.35 -24.60
N ASN A 118 -31.16 -21.90 -24.32
CA ASN A 118 -30.01 -21.97 -25.24
C ASN A 118 -28.80 -22.71 -24.64
N SER A 119 -28.95 -23.31 -23.45
CA SER A 119 -27.89 -24.03 -22.73
C SER A 119 -28.12 -25.53 -22.80
N SER A 120 -27.24 -26.31 -22.17
CA SER A 120 -27.39 -27.77 -22.10
C SER A 120 -27.31 -28.28 -20.67
N VAL A 121 -28.01 -29.37 -20.42
CA VAL A 121 -27.91 -30.15 -19.18
C VAL A 121 -27.44 -31.54 -19.55
N MET A 122 -26.42 -32.01 -18.86
CA MET A 122 -25.89 -33.37 -19.03
C MET A 122 -26.26 -34.20 -17.80
N VAL A 123 -26.85 -35.36 -18.05
CA VAL A 123 -27.34 -36.27 -17.02
C VAL A 123 -26.56 -37.57 -17.17
N THR A 124 -25.90 -37.99 -16.10
CA THR A 124 -25.23 -39.28 -16.02
C THR A 124 -25.95 -40.15 -15.01
N TYR A 125 -26.36 -41.35 -15.40
CA TYR A 125 -27.10 -42.26 -14.52
C TYR A 125 -26.65 -43.71 -14.72
N ILE A 126 -26.85 -44.52 -13.69
CA ILE A 126 -26.50 -45.93 -13.64
C ILE A 126 -27.79 -46.73 -13.51
N THR A 127 -27.97 -47.71 -14.39
CA THR A 127 -29.12 -48.63 -14.36
C THR A 127 -28.95 -49.70 -13.29
N LYS A 128 -30.03 -50.40 -12.93
CA LYS A 128 -30.02 -51.54 -12.00
C LYS A 128 -28.96 -52.62 -12.34
N ASN A 129 -28.62 -52.77 -13.62
CA ASN A 129 -27.61 -53.73 -14.10
C ASN A 129 -26.16 -53.20 -13.98
N GLY A 130 -25.96 -52.02 -13.39
CA GLY A 130 -24.66 -51.38 -13.23
C GLY A 130 -24.13 -50.70 -14.50
N SER A 131 -24.92 -50.63 -15.58
CA SER A 131 -24.52 -49.95 -16.81
C SER A 131 -24.73 -48.44 -16.68
N ARG A 132 -23.68 -47.66 -16.96
CA ARG A 132 -23.66 -46.20 -16.96
C ARG A 132 -24.11 -45.65 -18.31
N PHE A 133 -24.98 -44.67 -18.27
CA PHE A 133 -25.49 -43.95 -19.43
C PHE A 133 -25.31 -42.44 -19.24
N GLN A 134 -25.10 -41.74 -20.34
CA GLN A 134 -24.93 -40.30 -20.38
C GLN A 134 -25.87 -39.74 -21.44
N SER A 135 -26.64 -38.73 -21.05
CA SER A 135 -27.66 -38.12 -21.88
C SER A 135 -27.58 -36.61 -21.80
N ILE A 136 -27.76 -35.93 -22.93
CA ILE A 136 -27.65 -34.48 -23.02
C ILE A 136 -28.99 -33.92 -23.47
N ALA A 137 -29.60 -33.07 -22.64
CA ALA A 137 -30.70 -32.21 -23.03
C ALA A 137 -30.14 -30.90 -23.57
N ASN A 138 -30.39 -30.63 -24.84
CA ASN A 138 -30.10 -29.35 -25.47
C ASN A 138 -31.29 -28.40 -25.32
N ASN A 139 -31.05 -27.09 -25.50
CA ASN A 139 -32.05 -26.03 -25.41
C ASN A 139 -32.70 -25.92 -24.02
N THR A 140 -31.88 -26.03 -22.98
CA THR A 140 -32.28 -25.89 -21.57
C THR A 140 -32.09 -24.46 -21.07
N ALA A 141 -32.67 -24.15 -19.91
CA ALA A 141 -32.43 -22.89 -19.23
C ALA A 141 -30.95 -22.71 -18.85
N ASN A 142 -30.52 -21.46 -18.65
CA ASN A 142 -29.15 -21.18 -18.23
C ASN A 142 -28.86 -21.89 -16.88
N PRO A 143 -27.67 -22.49 -16.71
CA PRO A 143 -27.25 -23.12 -15.46
C PRO A 143 -27.54 -22.32 -14.18
N LEU A 144 -27.37 -20.99 -14.20
CA LEU A 144 -27.67 -20.15 -13.05
C LEU A 144 -29.19 -20.10 -12.78
N SER A 145 -30.01 -20.01 -13.82
CA SER A 145 -31.47 -19.99 -13.71
C SER A 145 -32.03 -21.31 -13.21
N ILE A 146 -31.43 -22.43 -13.65
CA ILE A 146 -31.73 -23.74 -13.11
C ILE A 146 -31.37 -23.76 -11.62
N TYR A 147 -30.16 -23.34 -11.27
CA TYR A 147 -29.67 -23.31 -9.89
C TYR A 147 -30.56 -22.45 -8.97
N ALA A 148 -30.89 -21.21 -9.36
CA ALA A 148 -31.76 -20.33 -8.61
C ALA A 148 -33.17 -20.91 -8.42
N CYS A 149 -33.73 -21.54 -9.47
CA CYS A 149 -35.02 -22.21 -9.38
C CYS A 149 -35.00 -23.35 -8.34
N LEU A 150 -33.92 -24.14 -8.31
CA LEU A 150 -33.75 -25.24 -7.37
C LEU A 150 -33.61 -24.78 -5.90
N ILE A 151 -33.04 -23.60 -5.66
CA ILE A 151 -32.88 -23.02 -4.31
C ILE A 151 -33.98 -22.01 -3.94
N GLY A 152 -35.06 -21.92 -4.74
CA GLY A 152 -36.23 -21.07 -4.43
C GLY A 152 -36.07 -19.59 -4.73
N GLY A 153 -35.02 -19.20 -5.46
CA GLY A 153 -34.76 -17.83 -5.90
C GLY A 153 -35.21 -17.56 -7.35
N ARG A 154 -35.23 -16.28 -7.73
CA ARG A 154 -35.40 -15.83 -9.12
C ARG A 154 -34.28 -14.85 -9.46
N ILE A 155 -33.55 -15.11 -10.53
CA ILE A 155 -32.55 -14.15 -11.03
C ILE A 155 -33.28 -13.09 -11.86
N PRO A 156 -32.92 -11.80 -11.74
CA PRO A 156 -33.46 -10.74 -12.59
C PRO A 156 -33.24 -11.03 -14.08
N TYR A 157 -34.02 -10.38 -14.95
CA TYR A 157 -33.96 -10.53 -16.42
C TYR A 157 -32.65 -10.06 -17.07
N ASP A 158 -31.66 -9.67 -16.27
CA ASP A 158 -30.39 -9.10 -16.71
C ASP A 158 -29.31 -10.18 -16.91
N THR A 159 -28.40 -9.92 -17.84
CA THR A 159 -27.21 -10.77 -18.03
C THR A 159 -26.19 -10.44 -16.94
N PHE A 160 -26.03 -11.36 -15.99
CA PHE A 160 -25.07 -11.18 -14.91
C PHE A 160 -23.65 -11.53 -15.39
N PRO A 161 -22.64 -10.72 -15.04
CA PRO A 161 -21.24 -11.04 -15.34
C PRO A 161 -20.78 -12.27 -14.56
N THR A 162 -19.75 -12.97 -15.04
CA THR A 162 -19.16 -14.15 -14.37
C THR A 162 -18.87 -13.93 -12.88
N LEU A 163 -18.53 -12.71 -12.47
CA LEU A 163 -18.26 -12.36 -11.06
C LEU A 163 -19.48 -12.58 -10.16
N PHE A 164 -20.69 -12.36 -10.67
CA PHE A 164 -21.92 -12.63 -9.93
C PHE A 164 -22.19 -14.14 -9.82
N LEU A 165 -21.78 -14.93 -10.83
CA LEU A 165 -21.81 -16.39 -10.73
C LEU A 165 -20.86 -16.88 -9.66
N ASP A 166 -19.66 -16.31 -9.57
CA ASP A 166 -18.69 -16.64 -8.53
C ASP A 166 -19.28 -16.34 -7.13
N MET A 167 -20.02 -15.24 -6.96
CA MET A 167 -20.74 -14.93 -5.70
C MET A 167 -21.77 -15.99 -5.30
N PHE A 168 -22.57 -16.47 -6.25
CA PHE A 168 -23.66 -17.42 -5.98
C PHE A 168 -23.19 -18.87 -5.90
N ALA A 169 -22.19 -19.25 -6.70
CA ALA A 169 -21.69 -20.62 -6.78
C ALA A 169 -20.65 -20.93 -5.71
N GLN A 170 -19.80 -19.95 -5.36
CA GLN A 170 -18.69 -20.15 -4.41
C GLN A 170 -18.93 -19.45 -3.06
N GLY A 171 -20.00 -18.67 -2.93
CA GLY A 171 -20.35 -17.91 -1.72
C GLY A 171 -19.70 -16.53 -1.65
N SER A 172 -20.15 -15.70 -0.70
CA SER A 172 -19.67 -14.33 -0.51
C SER A 172 -18.17 -14.24 -0.21
N GLN A 173 -17.58 -15.27 0.39
CA GLN A 173 -16.15 -15.35 0.73
C GLN A 173 -15.26 -15.41 -0.52
N ALA A 174 -15.61 -16.23 -1.52
CA ALA A 174 -14.85 -16.34 -2.76
C ALA A 174 -14.95 -15.05 -3.61
N SER A 175 -16.11 -14.38 -3.60
CA SER A 175 -16.24 -13.07 -4.26
C SER A 175 -15.44 -11.97 -3.57
N LEU A 176 -15.33 -12.00 -2.23
CA LEU A 176 -14.45 -11.11 -1.49
C LEU A 176 -12.99 -11.37 -1.90
N VAL A 177 -12.58 -12.62 -2.01
CA VAL A 177 -11.22 -12.96 -2.47
C VAL A 177 -10.98 -12.54 -3.92
N ILE A 178 -11.95 -12.71 -4.83
CA ILE A 178 -11.82 -12.32 -6.25
C ILE A 178 -11.86 -10.80 -6.44
N SER A 179 -12.66 -10.08 -5.64
CA SER A 179 -12.78 -8.62 -5.69
C SER A 179 -11.67 -7.90 -4.89
N CYS A 180 -11.10 -8.56 -3.87
CA CYS A 180 -9.97 -8.06 -3.07
C CYS A 180 -8.61 -8.59 -3.56
N SER A 181 -8.60 -9.48 -4.55
CA SER A 181 -7.40 -10.01 -5.19
C SER A 181 -6.70 -8.87 -5.96
N ASN A 182 -5.63 -8.34 -5.36
CA ASN A 182 -4.57 -7.51 -5.94
C ASN A 182 -4.82 -6.01 -6.14
N GLY A 183 -6.03 -5.55 -6.43
CA GLY A 183 -6.23 -4.14 -6.80
C GLY A 183 -5.89 -3.13 -5.69
N SER A 184 -6.20 -3.43 -4.42
CA SER A 184 -6.08 -2.44 -3.33
C SER A 184 -4.63 -2.11 -2.96
N GLU A 185 -3.75 -3.11 -2.89
CA GLU A 185 -2.35 -2.92 -2.51
C GLU A 185 -1.59 -2.07 -3.55
N ASP A 186 -1.73 -2.41 -4.84
CA ASP A 186 -1.05 -1.67 -5.91
C ASP A 186 -1.60 -0.25 -6.07
N ILE A 187 -2.90 -0.05 -5.91
CA ILE A 187 -3.52 1.29 -5.95
C ILE A 187 -2.98 2.17 -4.82
N VAL A 188 -2.92 1.65 -3.58
CA VAL A 188 -2.45 2.44 -2.44
C VAL A 188 -0.94 2.70 -2.54
N LEU A 189 -0.14 1.73 -3.01
CA LEU A 189 1.29 1.94 -3.27
C LEU A 189 1.51 3.04 -4.33
N ASN A 190 0.78 2.97 -5.45
CA ASN A 190 0.85 3.97 -6.51
C ASN A 190 0.44 5.36 -6.00
N PHE A 191 -0.57 5.44 -5.14
CA PHE A 191 -0.98 6.70 -4.52
C PHE A 191 0.09 7.27 -3.58
N ILE A 192 0.66 6.45 -2.70
CA ILE A 192 1.75 6.85 -1.80
C ILE A 192 2.97 7.33 -2.62
N ALA A 193 3.34 6.58 -3.65
CA ALA A 193 4.45 6.92 -4.53
C ALA A 193 4.20 8.23 -5.29
N LEU A 194 2.99 8.46 -5.79
CA LEU A 194 2.60 9.69 -6.49
C LEU A 194 2.68 10.92 -5.57
N VAL A 195 2.13 10.83 -4.36
CA VAL A 195 2.19 11.94 -3.38
C VAL A 195 3.64 12.24 -2.99
N SER A 196 4.45 11.20 -2.81
CA SER A 196 5.88 11.37 -2.54
C SER A 196 6.61 12.03 -3.72
N LEU A 197 6.35 11.58 -4.95
CA LEU A 197 6.92 12.15 -6.17
C LEU A 197 6.59 13.63 -6.33
N LEU A 198 5.31 14.01 -6.18
CA LEU A 198 4.88 15.41 -6.24
C LEU A 198 5.58 16.24 -5.16
N GLY A 199 5.74 15.68 -3.96
CA GLY A 199 6.50 16.30 -2.88
C GLY A 199 7.96 16.57 -3.23
N TYR A 200 8.64 15.61 -3.86
CA TYR A 200 10.03 15.79 -4.30
C TYR A 200 10.17 16.75 -5.48
N VAL A 201 9.21 16.77 -6.42
CA VAL A 201 9.15 17.79 -7.48
C VAL A 201 9.01 19.19 -6.88
N TYR A 202 8.13 19.35 -5.89
CA TYR A 202 7.98 20.59 -5.15
C TYR A 202 9.28 20.98 -4.41
N PHE A 203 9.94 20.02 -3.74
CA PHE A 203 11.21 20.26 -3.08
C PHE A 203 12.29 20.76 -4.04
N PHE A 204 12.41 20.12 -5.22
CA PHE A 204 13.34 20.52 -6.26
C PHE A 204 13.06 21.95 -6.76
N PHE A 205 11.79 22.27 -7.00
CA PHE A 205 11.39 23.63 -7.40
C PHE A 205 11.78 24.67 -6.33
N CYS A 206 11.53 24.38 -5.05
CA CYS A 206 11.92 25.26 -3.95
C CYS A 206 13.44 25.45 -3.85
N ILE A 207 14.23 24.40 -4.07
CA ILE A 207 15.70 24.50 -4.15
C ILE A 207 16.11 25.42 -5.31
N ALA A 208 15.58 25.19 -6.51
CA ALA A 208 15.90 26.00 -7.68
C ALA A 208 15.54 27.48 -7.45
N HIS A 209 14.34 27.74 -6.93
CA HIS A 209 13.90 29.09 -6.59
C HIS A 209 14.82 29.74 -5.55
N PHE A 210 15.15 29.04 -4.46
CA PHE A 210 16.06 29.54 -3.42
C PHE A 210 17.43 29.92 -4.00
N LEU A 211 18.01 29.05 -4.84
CA LEU A 211 19.30 29.30 -5.47
C LEU A 211 19.26 30.54 -6.38
N ILE A 212 18.21 30.69 -7.20
CA ILE A 212 18.05 31.85 -8.09
C ILE A 212 17.93 33.15 -7.29
N THR A 213 17.05 33.19 -6.29
CA THR A 213 16.84 34.39 -5.47
C THR A 213 18.10 34.79 -4.72
N LYS A 214 18.84 33.81 -4.16
CA LYS A 214 20.05 34.08 -3.38
C LYS A 214 21.26 34.39 -4.25
N LEU A 215 21.35 33.86 -5.46
CA LEU A 215 22.34 34.30 -6.44
C LEU A 215 22.21 35.80 -6.72
N LEU A 216 20.98 36.28 -6.95
CA LEU A 216 20.70 37.72 -7.15
C LEU A 216 21.08 38.56 -5.92
N TRP A 217 20.77 38.09 -4.71
CA TRP A 217 21.13 38.78 -3.47
C TRP A 217 22.64 38.88 -3.24
N THR A 218 23.39 37.86 -3.67
CA THR A 218 24.85 37.81 -3.55
C THR A 218 25.54 38.91 -4.36
N TYR A 219 25.00 39.26 -5.54
CA TYR A 219 25.52 40.36 -6.35
C TYR A 219 25.42 41.72 -5.65
N SER A 220 24.43 41.91 -4.77
CA SER A 220 24.25 43.16 -4.02
C SER A 220 25.06 43.23 -2.72
N HIS A 221 25.41 42.07 -2.14
CA HIS A 221 26.09 41.99 -0.84
C HIS A 221 27.19 40.90 -0.86
N PRO A 222 28.37 41.19 -1.44
CA PRO A 222 29.41 40.18 -1.70
C PRO A 222 29.97 39.55 -0.41
N GLN A 223 29.92 40.25 0.71
CA GLN A 223 30.35 39.73 2.02
C GLN A 223 29.51 38.53 2.51
N LEU A 224 28.32 38.32 1.96
CA LEU A 224 27.40 37.24 2.37
C LEU A 224 27.60 35.95 1.56
N SER A 225 28.40 36.02 0.47
CA SER A 225 28.66 34.90 -0.43
C SER A 225 29.23 33.68 0.29
N PHE A 226 30.16 33.90 1.23
CA PHE A 226 30.82 32.83 1.96
C PHE A 226 29.81 32.05 2.83
N SER A 227 28.95 32.77 3.55
CA SER A 227 27.91 32.17 4.39
C SER A 227 26.87 31.40 3.57
N LEU A 228 26.56 31.85 2.35
CA LEU A 228 25.67 31.14 1.43
C LEU A 228 26.30 29.86 0.86
N ILE A 229 27.58 29.89 0.48
CA ILE A 229 28.29 28.72 -0.03
C ILE A 229 28.41 27.65 1.07
N LYS A 230 28.60 28.07 2.32
CA LYS A 230 28.63 27.16 3.47
C LYS A 230 27.26 26.63 3.88
N CYS A 231 26.16 27.28 3.50
CA CYS A 231 24.85 26.84 3.95
C CYS A 231 24.40 25.60 3.17
N ASN A 232 23.88 24.60 3.88
CA ASN A 232 23.32 23.41 3.23
C ASN A 232 21.92 23.75 2.69
N VAL A 233 21.85 24.05 1.38
CA VAL A 233 20.62 24.48 0.70
C VAL A 233 19.46 23.50 0.89
N SER A 234 19.72 22.19 0.81
CA SER A 234 18.70 21.17 1.02
C SER A 234 18.13 21.24 2.44
N SER A 235 18.96 21.51 3.45
CA SER A 235 18.52 21.69 4.83
C SER A 235 17.72 22.98 5.05
N VAL A 236 18.13 24.07 4.38
CA VAL A 236 17.38 25.35 4.39
C VAL A 236 15.96 25.15 3.86
N VAL A 237 15.84 24.57 2.68
CA VAL A 237 14.54 24.35 2.03
C VAL A 237 13.71 23.35 2.83
N TRP A 238 14.33 22.27 3.33
CA TRP A 238 13.64 21.29 4.15
C TRP A 238 13.02 21.91 5.40
N ASN A 239 13.77 22.73 6.13
CA ASN A 239 13.28 23.39 7.34
C ASN A 239 12.23 24.47 7.04
N SER A 240 12.37 25.19 5.93
CA SER A 240 11.39 26.20 5.48
C SER A 240 10.04 25.56 5.14
N HIS A 241 10.06 24.40 4.47
CA HIS A 241 8.87 23.67 4.01
C HIS A 241 8.59 22.39 4.82
N ARG A 242 9.00 22.38 6.09
CA ARG A 242 9.06 21.17 6.93
C ARG A 242 7.79 20.32 6.93
N GLY A 243 6.61 20.94 7.01
CA GLY A 243 5.34 20.21 7.05
C GLY A 243 5.16 19.28 5.84
N VAL A 244 5.34 19.84 4.64
CA VAL A 244 5.22 19.08 3.38
C VAL A 244 6.35 18.06 3.26
N MET A 245 7.59 18.46 3.57
CA MET A 245 8.76 17.59 3.43
C MET A 245 8.74 16.39 4.37
N VAL A 246 8.25 16.55 5.59
CA VAL A 246 8.09 15.44 6.53
C VAL A 246 7.07 14.43 6.00
N VAL A 247 5.92 14.89 5.49
CA VAL A 247 4.89 13.99 4.94
C VAL A 247 5.41 13.27 3.69
N SER A 248 5.94 14.01 2.72
CA SER A 248 6.43 13.43 1.46
C SER A 248 7.63 12.51 1.65
N GLY A 249 8.55 12.87 2.57
CA GLY A 249 9.71 12.06 2.94
C GLY A 249 9.31 10.77 3.65
N TYR A 250 8.34 10.85 4.58
CA TYR A 250 7.81 9.68 5.27
C TYR A 250 7.09 8.72 4.33
N LEU A 251 6.20 9.23 3.48
CA LEU A 251 5.52 8.41 2.46
C LEU A 251 6.51 7.81 1.46
N GLY A 252 7.53 8.58 1.08
CA GLY A 252 8.63 8.10 0.22
C GLY A 252 9.46 7.00 0.86
N LEU A 253 9.71 7.07 2.16
CA LEU A 253 10.38 6.03 2.94
C LEU A 253 9.56 4.74 2.95
N VAL A 254 8.25 4.83 3.20
CA VAL A 254 7.34 3.66 3.18
C VAL A 254 7.29 3.03 1.79
N ALA A 255 7.09 3.83 0.74
CA ALA A 255 7.04 3.33 -0.64
C ALA A 255 8.37 2.70 -1.07
N TRP A 256 9.51 3.32 -0.73
CA TRP A 256 10.82 2.74 -0.97
C TRP A 256 10.96 1.39 -0.28
N HIS A 257 10.58 1.29 0.99
CA HIS A 257 10.73 0.05 1.74
C HIS A 257 9.90 -1.08 1.13
N ILE A 258 8.65 -0.82 0.74
CA ILE A 258 7.79 -1.80 0.08
C ILE A 258 8.48 -2.35 -1.18
N GLY A 259 8.96 -1.46 -2.05
CA GLY A 259 9.62 -1.85 -3.29
C GLY A 259 10.95 -2.57 -3.06
N ALA A 260 11.78 -2.08 -2.14
CA ALA A 260 13.11 -2.63 -1.89
C ALA A 260 13.08 -3.99 -1.17
N CYS A 261 12.04 -4.26 -0.36
CA CYS A 261 11.82 -5.58 0.23
C CYS A 261 11.03 -6.54 -0.68
N GLU A 262 10.66 -6.13 -1.89
CA GLU A 262 9.75 -6.88 -2.77
C GLU A 262 8.50 -7.34 -2.00
N LEU A 263 8.01 -6.46 -1.12
CA LEU A 263 6.96 -6.79 -0.19
C LEU A 263 5.64 -6.87 -0.96
N SER A 264 5.15 -8.09 -1.11
CA SER A 264 3.93 -8.41 -1.85
C SER A 264 3.06 -9.29 -0.97
N CYS A 265 1.82 -8.89 -0.79
CA CYS A 265 0.85 -9.64 -0.01
C CYS A 265 -0.35 -9.97 -0.88
N LYS A 266 -0.74 -11.24 -0.87
CA LYS A 266 -1.89 -11.72 -1.63
C LYS A 266 -2.58 -12.86 -0.90
N TRP A 267 -3.86 -13.03 -1.21
CA TRP A 267 -4.61 -14.21 -0.84
C TRP A 267 -4.04 -15.43 -1.57
N ASN A 268 -4.02 -16.59 -0.90
CA ASN A 268 -3.56 -17.84 -1.50
C ASN A 268 -4.32 -18.15 -2.80
N ASP A 269 -3.59 -18.30 -3.91
CA ASP A 269 -4.15 -18.60 -5.23
C ASP A 269 -5.00 -19.89 -5.21
N GLN A 270 -4.65 -20.87 -4.36
CA GLN A 270 -5.40 -22.13 -4.26
C GLN A 270 -6.81 -21.91 -3.68
N ALA A 271 -6.96 -21.01 -2.71
CA ALA A 271 -8.28 -20.66 -2.16
C ALA A 271 -9.15 -19.88 -3.15
N MET A 272 -8.55 -19.33 -4.23
CA MET A 272 -9.31 -18.73 -5.33
C MET A 272 -9.91 -19.77 -6.30
N ILE A 273 -9.44 -21.01 -6.22
CA ILE A 273 -9.79 -22.09 -7.15
C ILE A 273 -10.54 -23.21 -6.42
N ASP A 274 -10.28 -23.40 -5.11
CA ASP A 274 -10.83 -24.46 -4.27
C ASP A 274 -11.46 -23.89 -2.99
N ILE A 275 -12.79 -24.06 -2.86
CA ILE A 275 -13.59 -23.57 -1.72
C ILE A 275 -13.35 -24.42 -0.45
N ALA A 276 -12.78 -25.63 -0.59
CA ALA A 276 -12.41 -26.45 0.57
C ALA A 276 -11.18 -25.91 1.30
N VAL A 277 -10.44 -24.97 0.69
CA VAL A 277 -9.25 -24.34 1.27
C VAL A 277 -9.62 -22.95 1.79
N ASP A 278 -9.46 -22.74 3.09
CA ASP A 278 -9.68 -21.42 3.68
C ASP A 278 -8.72 -20.38 3.07
N PRO A 279 -9.20 -19.17 2.74
CA PRO A 279 -8.36 -18.12 2.20
C PRO A 279 -7.38 -17.63 3.25
N VAL A 280 -6.09 -17.90 3.03
CA VAL A 280 -5.00 -17.38 3.87
C VAL A 280 -4.35 -16.20 3.16
N TYR A 281 -4.25 -15.06 3.87
CA TYR A 281 -3.52 -13.90 3.40
C TYR A 281 -2.04 -14.07 3.68
N THR A 282 -1.24 -14.22 2.63
CA THR A 282 0.19 -14.50 2.73
C THR A 282 1.01 -13.34 2.17
N CYS A 283 2.13 -13.03 2.82
CA CYS A 283 3.06 -11.99 2.39
C CYS A 283 4.42 -12.60 2.07
N THR A 284 4.96 -12.29 0.89
CA THR A 284 6.36 -12.51 0.56
C THR A 284 7.14 -11.25 0.87
N VAL A 285 8.24 -11.38 1.62
CA VAL A 285 9.10 -10.26 1.99
C VAL A 285 10.54 -10.73 1.90
N ASN A 286 11.40 -9.95 1.27
CA ASN A 286 12.84 -10.10 1.30
C ASN A 286 13.46 -9.10 2.30
N PRO A 287 13.81 -9.51 3.54
CA PRO A 287 14.30 -8.60 4.56
C PRO A 287 15.66 -7.96 4.23
N LEU A 288 16.42 -8.57 3.32
CA LEU A 288 17.72 -8.08 2.86
C LEU A 288 17.65 -7.47 1.45
N GLY A 289 16.45 -7.26 0.90
CA GLY A 289 16.27 -6.75 -0.46
C GLY A 289 16.95 -5.38 -0.68
N HIS A 290 17.02 -4.55 0.36
CA HIS A 290 17.76 -3.27 0.38
C HIS A 290 19.26 -3.38 0.03
N PHE A 291 19.84 -4.59 0.11
CA PHE A 291 21.25 -4.88 -0.19
C PHE A 291 21.43 -5.81 -1.40
N GLN A 292 20.34 -6.22 -2.05
CA GLN A 292 20.36 -7.24 -3.08
C GLN A 292 21.03 -6.77 -4.38
N SER A 293 20.98 -5.47 -4.66
CA SER A 293 21.59 -4.90 -5.86
C SER A 293 22.30 -3.58 -5.57
N PHE A 294 23.25 -3.22 -6.44
CA PHE A 294 23.91 -1.91 -6.38
C PHE A 294 22.90 -0.75 -6.51
N GLY A 295 21.84 -0.94 -7.30
CA GLY A 295 20.75 0.03 -7.42
C GLY A 295 20.02 0.26 -6.09
N GLU A 296 19.72 -0.81 -5.35
CA GLU A 296 19.09 -0.70 -4.03
C GLU A 296 20.01 -0.07 -2.99
N ILE A 297 21.32 -0.32 -3.05
CA ILE A 297 22.29 0.36 -2.19
C ILE A 297 22.30 1.87 -2.45
N ILE A 298 22.26 2.31 -3.71
CA ILE A 298 22.16 3.74 -4.04
C ILE A 298 20.85 4.33 -3.49
N ARG A 299 19.72 3.62 -3.65
CA ARG A 299 18.43 4.06 -3.11
C ARG A 299 18.47 4.14 -1.58
N LEU A 300 19.09 3.18 -0.91
CA LEU A 300 19.28 3.18 0.54
C LEU A 300 20.12 4.38 1.00
N VAL A 301 21.20 4.73 0.30
CA VAL A 301 21.99 5.93 0.60
C VAL A 301 21.17 7.21 0.41
N SER A 302 20.37 7.29 -0.64
CA SER A 302 19.45 8.42 -0.85
C SER A 302 18.43 8.54 0.28
N GLN A 303 17.82 7.41 0.68
CA GLN A 303 16.83 7.36 1.75
C GLN A 303 17.43 7.56 3.14
N ALA A 304 18.71 7.24 3.34
CA ALA A 304 19.43 7.52 4.58
C ALA A 304 19.44 9.02 4.90
N TRP A 305 19.60 9.85 3.87
CA TRP A 305 19.51 11.30 4.01
C TRP A 305 18.10 11.74 4.40
N VAL A 306 17.06 11.20 3.74
CA VAL A 306 15.65 11.50 4.05
C VAL A 306 15.32 11.08 5.49
N PHE A 307 15.76 9.90 5.90
CA PHE A 307 15.58 9.39 7.26
C PHE A 307 16.28 10.30 8.29
N PHE A 308 17.52 10.70 8.03
CA PHE A 308 18.23 11.69 8.85
C PHE A 308 17.45 13.01 8.95
N ALA A 309 16.89 13.49 7.83
CA ALA A 309 16.11 14.72 7.76
C ALA A 309 14.79 14.66 8.55
N LEU A 310 14.13 13.50 8.55
CA LEU A 310 12.91 13.23 9.31
C LEU A 310 13.16 13.17 10.83
N VAL A 311 14.25 12.52 11.23
CA VAL A 311 14.46 12.16 12.64
C VAL A 311 15.32 13.19 13.38
N HIS A 312 16.39 13.69 12.75
CA HIS A 312 17.49 14.36 13.47
C HIS A 312 17.82 15.78 12.98
N LEU A 313 17.51 16.15 11.74
CA LEU A 313 17.93 17.44 11.17
C LEU A 313 17.46 18.67 11.97
N ASP A 314 16.27 18.63 12.59
CA ASP A 314 15.78 19.71 13.47
C ASP A 314 16.50 19.80 14.81
N ARG A 315 17.19 18.74 15.23
CA ARG A 315 17.86 18.65 16.54
C ARG A 315 19.37 18.86 16.44
N MET A 316 19.89 19.09 15.23
CA MET A 316 21.31 19.31 14.98
C MET A 316 21.52 20.61 14.19
N PRO A 317 21.13 21.77 14.74
CA PRO A 317 21.33 23.05 14.07
C PRO A 317 22.82 23.27 13.77
N GLY A 318 23.13 23.67 12.53
CA GLY A 318 24.50 24.00 12.09
C GLY A 318 25.33 22.82 11.61
N ILE A 319 24.85 21.57 11.78
CA ILE A 319 25.61 20.38 11.35
C ILE A 319 25.85 20.38 9.83
N GLY A 320 24.96 20.99 9.05
CA GLY A 320 25.05 21.12 7.61
C GLY A 320 26.14 22.10 7.11
N CYS A 321 26.68 22.97 7.97
CA CYS A 321 27.69 23.95 7.58
C CYS A 321 29.09 23.35 7.34
N TYR A 322 29.32 22.12 7.84
CA TYR A 322 30.61 21.44 7.72
C TYR A 322 30.43 20.08 7.06
N ALA A 323 30.91 19.94 5.82
CA ALA A 323 30.74 18.73 5.02
C ALA A 323 31.17 17.44 5.75
N ARG A 324 32.33 17.42 6.42
CA ARG A 324 32.82 16.23 7.14
C ARG A 324 31.89 15.83 8.30
N GLY A 325 31.52 16.78 9.15
CA GLY A 325 30.58 16.55 10.26
C GLY A 325 29.22 16.11 9.76
N TYR A 326 28.75 16.75 8.69
CA TYR A 326 27.49 16.42 8.05
C TYR A 326 27.47 14.99 7.50
N THR A 327 28.51 14.56 6.78
CA THR A 327 28.61 13.20 6.25
C THR A 327 28.60 12.16 7.37
N ILE A 328 29.32 12.41 8.46
CA ILE A 328 29.36 11.52 9.63
C ILE A 328 27.98 11.46 10.29
N ALA A 329 27.32 12.60 10.47
CA ALA A 329 25.98 12.65 11.03
C ALA A 329 24.97 11.90 10.16
N VAL A 330 24.94 12.14 8.83
CA VAL A 330 24.05 11.42 7.90
C VAL A 330 24.35 9.92 7.88
N PHE A 331 25.62 9.53 7.96
CA PHE A 331 25.98 8.11 7.97
C PHE A 331 25.53 7.42 9.28
N TYR A 332 25.92 7.94 10.44
CA TYR A 332 25.60 7.29 11.71
C TYR A 332 24.17 7.53 12.18
N LEU A 333 23.52 8.64 11.85
CA LEU A 333 22.13 8.93 12.29
C LEU A 333 21.10 8.69 11.19
N GLY A 334 21.53 8.54 9.94
CA GLY A 334 20.69 8.18 8.80
C GLY A 334 20.91 6.75 8.37
N PHE A 335 22.06 6.47 7.76
CA PHE A 335 22.33 5.21 7.04
C PHE A 335 22.33 3.98 7.95
N VAL A 336 23.09 4.00 9.04
CA VAL A 336 23.17 2.86 9.98
C VAL A 336 21.82 2.52 10.60
N PRO A 337 21.09 3.45 11.25
CA PRO A 337 19.81 3.14 11.86
C PRO A 337 18.73 2.80 10.83
N LEU A 338 18.72 3.44 9.65
CA LEU A 338 17.81 3.08 8.56
C LEU A 338 18.03 1.64 8.12
N SER A 339 19.29 1.26 7.86
CA SER A 339 19.67 -0.09 7.43
C SER A 339 19.21 -1.17 8.42
N MET A 340 19.51 -0.97 9.70
CA MET A 340 19.12 -1.91 10.75
C MET A 340 17.61 -1.97 10.95
N SER A 341 16.96 -0.81 11.02
CA SER A 341 15.51 -0.72 11.21
C SER A 341 14.77 -1.31 10.02
N ALA A 342 15.29 -1.15 8.80
CA ALA A 342 14.65 -1.69 7.61
C ALA A 342 14.59 -3.23 7.64
N ILE A 343 15.67 -3.89 8.07
CA ILE A 343 15.67 -5.35 8.25
C ILE A 343 14.66 -5.76 9.33
N ILE A 344 14.64 -5.06 10.46
CA ILE A 344 13.74 -5.35 11.60
C ILE A 344 12.28 -5.19 11.18
N VAL A 345 11.96 -4.07 10.51
CA VAL A 345 10.60 -3.76 10.05
C VAL A 345 10.14 -4.80 9.02
N ALA A 346 10.99 -5.19 8.07
CA ALA A 346 10.67 -6.24 7.11
C ALA A 346 10.38 -7.59 7.78
N LYS A 347 11.18 -7.97 8.79
CA LYS A 347 10.93 -9.17 9.60
C LYS A 347 9.65 -9.06 10.43
N ALA A 348 9.36 -7.89 11.00
CA ALA A 348 8.11 -7.67 11.72
C ALA A 348 6.88 -7.83 10.81
N SER A 349 6.96 -7.38 9.55
CA SER A 349 5.91 -7.59 8.54
C SER A 349 5.68 -9.08 8.23
N THR A 350 6.72 -9.92 8.25
CA THR A 350 6.54 -11.39 8.11
C THR A 350 5.89 -12.02 9.33
N ILE A 351 6.25 -11.60 10.55
CA ILE A 351 5.68 -12.14 11.79
C ILE A 351 4.22 -11.70 11.96
N ARG A 352 3.84 -10.53 11.43
CA ARG A 352 2.47 -10.00 11.48
C ARG A 352 1.43 -11.01 11.01
N THR A 353 1.70 -11.76 9.94
CA THR A 353 0.75 -12.74 9.38
C THR A 353 0.55 -13.96 10.27
N GLU A 354 1.47 -14.22 11.20
CA GLU A 354 1.37 -15.33 12.16
C GLU A 354 0.52 -14.96 13.40
N ILE A 355 0.32 -13.67 13.65
CA ILE A 355 -0.43 -13.16 14.82
C ILE A 355 -1.86 -12.84 14.40
N ILE A 356 -2.83 -13.65 14.87
CA ILE A 356 -4.26 -13.54 14.52
C ILE A 356 -4.83 -12.12 14.73
N ALA A 357 -4.46 -11.45 15.83
CA ALA A 357 -4.95 -10.10 16.11
C ALA A 357 -4.43 -9.04 15.12
N MET A 358 -3.24 -9.27 14.54
CA MET A 358 -2.57 -8.34 13.61
C MET A 358 -2.80 -8.71 12.15
N SER A 359 -3.24 -9.94 11.86
CA SER A 359 -3.48 -10.44 10.50
C SER A 359 -4.56 -9.65 9.76
N THR A 360 -5.52 -9.08 10.50
CA THR A 360 -6.62 -8.24 9.99
C THR A 360 -6.19 -6.84 9.53
N ILE A 361 -5.02 -6.35 9.98
CA ILE A 361 -4.53 -5.01 9.63
C ILE A 361 -3.89 -5.06 8.23
N HIS A 362 -4.30 -4.17 7.33
CA HIS A 362 -3.71 -4.07 6.01
C HIS A 362 -2.19 -3.84 6.08
N ASN A 363 -1.41 -4.54 5.26
CA ASN A 363 0.03 -4.61 5.46
C ASN A 363 0.73 -3.25 5.29
N GLN A 364 0.29 -2.43 4.35
CA GLN A 364 0.80 -1.06 4.18
C GLN A 364 0.53 -0.14 5.38
N LEU A 365 -0.65 -0.26 6.00
CA LEU A 365 -0.98 0.50 7.21
C LEU A 365 -0.11 0.07 8.39
N PHE A 366 0.09 -1.25 8.52
CA PHE A 366 0.99 -1.81 9.53
C PHE A 366 2.43 -1.32 9.33
N LEU A 367 2.95 -1.39 8.10
CA LEU A 367 4.29 -0.95 7.75
C LEU A 367 4.49 0.55 8.01
N ALA A 368 3.54 1.38 7.59
CA ALA A 368 3.55 2.81 7.88
C ALA A 368 3.62 3.04 9.40
N THR A 369 2.73 2.39 10.16
CA THR A 369 2.68 2.53 11.62
C THR A 369 4.00 2.11 12.28
N LEU A 370 4.62 1.02 11.84
CA LEU A 370 5.94 0.60 12.33
C LEU A 370 7.02 1.64 12.05
N TRP A 371 7.08 2.20 10.84
CA TRP A 371 8.04 3.26 10.51
C TRP A 371 7.82 4.51 11.34
N LEU A 372 6.56 4.89 11.60
CA LEU A 372 6.25 5.99 12.50
C LEU A 372 6.76 5.71 13.92
N VAL A 373 6.55 4.49 14.43
CA VAL A 373 7.06 4.07 15.74
C VAL A 373 8.59 4.13 15.78
N VAL A 374 9.29 3.63 14.76
CA VAL A 374 10.76 3.72 14.66
C VAL A 374 11.23 5.17 14.72
N ILE A 375 10.63 6.06 13.92
CA ILE A 375 10.97 7.49 13.89
C ILE A 375 10.75 8.14 15.26
N LEU A 376 9.62 7.86 15.90
CA LEU A 376 9.30 8.41 17.23
C LEU A 376 10.26 7.88 18.30
N LEU A 377 10.54 6.58 18.30
CA LEU A 377 11.46 5.94 19.24
C LEU A 377 12.86 6.54 19.13
N MET A 378 13.39 6.71 17.92
CA MET A 378 14.69 7.35 17.66
C MET A 378 14.75 8.81 18.17
N ARG A 379 13.60 9.47 18.32
CA ARG A 379 13.52 10.82 18.90
C ARG A 379 13.43 10.82 20.44
N THR A 380 13.20 9.68 21.08
CA THR A 380 13.12 9.59 22.55
C THR A 380 14.50 9.52 23.22
N ARG A 381 14.50 9.62 24.57
CA ARG A 381 15.71 9.44 25.38
C ARG A 381 16.26 8.00 25.38
N LEU A 382 15.48 7.02 24.91
CA LEU A 382 15.92 5.62 24.84
C LEU A 382 17.17 5.47 23.95
N PHE A 383 17.27 6.25 22.89
CA PHE A 383 18.41 6.28 21.97
C PHE A 383 19.52 7.25 22.40
N SER A 384 19.43 7.85 23.60
CA SER A 384 20.47 8.76 24.09
C SER A 384 21.88 8.16 24.11
N PRO A 385 22.09 6.89 24.52
CA PRO A 385 23.43 6.29 24.48
C PRO A 385 24.02 6.23 23.07
N TYR A 386 23.18 5.90 22.08
CA TYR A 386 23.58 5.88 20.68
C TYR A 386 23.91 7.27 20.16
N ILE A 387 23.07 8.26 20.48
CA ILE A 387 23.33 9.65 20.13
C ILE A 387 24.65 10.11 20.74
N SER A 388 24.90 9.86 22.03
CA SER A 388 26.16 10.20 22.70
C SER A 388 27.39 9.55 22.02
N PHE A 389 27.27 8.32 21.53
CA PHE A 389 28.33 7.70 20.72
C PHE A 389 28.57 8.47 19.42
N VAL A 390 27.53 8.88 18.70
CA VAL A 390 27.67 9.71 17.49
C VAL A 390 28.29 11.07 17.83
N GLU A 391 27.88 11.71 18.92
CA GLU A 391 28.47 12.98 19.36
C GLU A 391 29.96 12.83 19.66
N TRP A 392 30.37 11.70 20.23
CA TRP A 392 31.79 11.36 20.42
C TRP A 392 32.53 11.21 19.09
N CYS A 393 31.96 10.49 18.11
CA CYS A 393 32.52 10.39 16.76
C CYS A 393 32.66 11.75 16.06
N LEU A 394 31.66 12.62 16.20
CA LEU A 394 31.74 14.00 15.71
C LEU A 394 32.87 14.78 16.40
N GLY A 395 33.03 14.59 17.70
CA GLY A 395 34.13 15.15 18.50
C GLY A 395 35.52 14.75 17.98
N LEU A 396 35.71 13.50 17.57
CA LEU A 396 36.96 13.01 16.97
C LEU A 396 37.29 13.70 15.64
N THR A 397 36.28 14.23 14.94
CA THR A 397 36.44 14.94 13.68
C THR A 397 36.41 16.46 13.82
N ASN A 398 36.69 16.94 15.03
CA ASN A 398 36.75 18.35 15.37
C ASN A 398 35.42 19.08 15.26
N ILE A 399 34.29 18.38 15.36
CA ILE A 399 32.95 18.99 15.37
C ILE A 399 32.43 18.99 16.81
N LYS A 400 32.09 20.16 17.34
CA LYS A 400 31.69 20.36 18.74
C LYS A 400 30.44 21.24 18.83
N LYS A 401 29.73 21.11 19.96
CA LYS A 401 28.61 21.99 20.31
C LYS A 401 29.14 23.34 20.81
N GLN A 402 28.59 24.41 20.28
CA GLN A 402 28.73 25.78 20.77
C GLN A 402 27.43 26.16 21.50
N PRO A 403 27.46 26.39 22.82
CA PRO A 403 26.29 26.88 23.54
C PRO A 403 25.89 28.28 23.05
N VAL A 404 24.58 28.53 22.96
CA VAL A 404 24.00 29.85 22.65
C VAL A 404 23.64 30.55 23.96
N SER A 405 23.96 31.83 24.08
CA SER A 405 23.65 32.61 25.27
C SER A 405 22.15 32.67 25.51
N ARG A 406 21.70 32.32 26.73
CA ARG A 406 20.28 32.42 27.14
C ARG A 406 19.72 33.83 27.07
N LYS A 407 20.57 34.84 27.03
CA LYS A 407 20.18 36.26 26.87
C LYS A 407 19.89 36.62 25.42
N SER A 408 20.45 35.87 24.46
CA SER A 408 20.21 36.12 23.04
C SER A 408 18.84 35.59 22.63
N LEU A 409 18.08 36.38 21.89
CA LEU A 409 16.82 35.94 21.27
C LEU A 409 17.02 34.75 20.32
N PHE A 410 18.23 34.56 19.79
CA PHE A 410 18.56 33.35 19.00
C PHE A 410 18.50 32.06 19.81
N TYR A 411 18.61 32.09 21.15
CA TYR A 411 18.43 30.89 21.98
C TYR A 411 17.05 30.25 21.78
N HIS A 412 16.01 31.08 21.63
CA HIS A 412 14.64 30.61 21.42
C HIS A 412 14.37 30.13 19.99
N ILE A 413 15.20 30.56 19.03
CA ILE A 413 15.01 30.26 17.60
C ILE A 413 15.88 29.07 17.17
N VAL A 414 17.17 29.09 17.53
CA VAL A 414 18.17 28.07 17.17
C VAL A 414 18.16 26.90 18.16
N GLY A 415 17.97 27.19 19.44
CA GLY A 415 18.06 26.23 20.54
C GLY A 415 19.22 26.52 21.49
N ASP A 416 19.50 25.57 22.37
CA ASP A 416 20.49 25.67 23.44
C ASP A 416 21.94 25.64 22.93
N HIS A 417 22.17 25.03 21.77
CA HIS A 417 23.47 24.95 21.13
C HIS A 417 23.35 24.82 19.61
N TYR A 418 24.46 25.04 18.92
CA TYR A 418 24.65 24.65 17.52
C TYR A 418 25.95 23.90 17.30
N TRP A 419 26.02 23.13 16.21
CA TRP A 419 27.19 22.35 15.84
C TRP A 419 28.14 23.17 14.97
N THR A 420 29.41 23.24 15.37
CA THR A 420 30.44 23.96 14.62
C THR A 420 31.79 23.26 14.71
N HIS A 421 32.73 23.66 13.85
CA HIS A 421 34.10 23.19 13.93
C HIS A 421 34.79 23.74 15.19
N SER A 422 35.60 22.92 15.84
CA SER A 422 36.26 23.22 17.11
C SER A 422 37.15 24.47 17.05
N ALA A 423 37.72 24.77 15.88
CA ALA A 423 38.50 25.99 15.65
C ALA A 423 37.65 27.28 15.66
N LEU A 424 36.35 27.20 15.39
CA LEU A 424 35.42 28.34 15.48
C LEU A 424 34.63 28.35 16.79
N ARG A 425 34.87 27.38 17.69
CA ARG A 425 34.20 27.33 18.98
C ARG A 425 34.75 28.44 19.88
N GLN A 426 33.85 29.21 20.46
CA GLN A 426 34.14 30.25 21.43
C GLN A 426 34.20 29.67 22.85
N SER A 427 34.98 30.29 23.73
CA SER A 427 35.09 29.89 25.14
C SER A 427 33.84 30.23 25.96
N CYS A 428 33.10 31.27 25.55
CA CYS A 428 31.87 31.73 26.17
C CYS A 428 30.64 31.30 25.37
N ASP A 429 29.45 31.45 25.97
CA ASP A 429 28.18 31.27 25.26
C ASP A 429 28.06 32.27 24.11
N ALA A 430 27.59 31.81 22.96
CA ALA A 430 27.55 32.60 21.74
C ALA A 430 26.40 33.61 21.79
N GLU A 431 26.73 34.90 21.71
CA GLU A 431 25.77 35.98 21.45
C GLU A 431 25.65 36.27 19.95
N TYR A 432 26.77 36.10 19.23
CA TYR A 432 26.85 36.19 17.77
C TYR A 432 26.77 34.79 17.14
N VAL A 433 25.85 34.63 16.20
CA VAL A 433 25.54 33.35 15.54
C VAL A 433 25.91 33.44 14.05
N PRO A 434 26.52 32.41 13.45
CA PRO A 434 26.90 32.46 12.04
C PRO A 434 25.67 32.54 11.12
N LEU A 435 25.76 33.38 10.09
CA LEU A 435 24.68 33.56 9.11
C LEU A 435 24.37 32.26 8.36
N SER A 436 25.35 31.40 8.11
CA SER A 436 25.15 30.10 7.44
C SER A 436 24.17 29.20 8.20
N LEU A 437 24.15 29.29 9.54
CA LEU A 437 23.21 28.63 10.43
C LEU A 437 21.86 29.36 10.46
N LEU A 438 21.85 30.68 10.55
CA LEU A 438 20.62 31.47 10.55
C LEU A 438 19.80 31.24 9.27
N LEU A 439 20.47 31.13 8.12
CA LEU A 439 19.82 30.79 6.85
C LEU A 439 19.14 29.41 6.86
N GLN A 440 19.63 28.46 7.66
CA GLN A 440 19.04 27.12 7.83
C GLN A 440 17.93 27.08 8.90
N THR A 441 17.79 28.16 9.66
CA THR A 441 16.89 28.23 10.81
C THR A 441 15.53 28.76 10.38
N LYS A 442 14.47 28.02 10.71
CA LYS A 442 13.10 28.38 10.32
C LYS A 442 12.69 29.71 10.98
N GLY A 443 12.12 30.62 10.18
CA GLY A 443 11.55 31.88 10.67
C GLY A 443 12.52 33.06 10.71
N VAL A 444 13.80 32.86 10.36
CA VAL A 444 14.76 33.96 10.24
C VAL A 444 14.69 34.58 8.84
N ASN A 445 14.43 35.89 8.77
CA ASN A 445 14.45 36.62 7.50
C ASN A 445 15.81 37.28 7.28
N ALA A 446 16.58 36.79 6.31
CA ALA A 446 17.90 37.35 6.00
C ALA A 446 17.86 38.83 5.59
N ASN A 447 16.72 39.34 5.12
CA ASN A 447 16.56 40.76 4.75
C ASN A 447 16.51 41.70 5.97
N ASN A 448 16.31 41.15 7.17
CA ASN A 448 16.31 41.91 8.42
C ASN A 448 17.70 41.98 9.05
N ILE A 449 18.74 41.55 8.33
CA ILE A 449 20.12 41.57 8.81
C ILE A 449 20.81 42.78 8.20
N TYR A 450 21.30 43.68 9.06
CA TYR A 450 22.07 44.85 8.68
C TYR A 450 23.19 45.05 9.68
N ASP A 451 24.40 45.31 9.20
CA ASP A 451 25.61 45.53 10.02
C ASP A 451 25.75 44.56 11.20
N HIS A 452 25.78 43.24 10.92
CA HIS A 452 25.90 42.19 11.93
C HIS A 452 24.79 42.15 13.00
N GLU A 453 23.66 42.81 12.76
CA GLU A 453 22.50 42.84 13.66
C GLU A 453 21.22 42.34 12.96
N TYR A 454 20.43 41.55 13.68
CA TYR A 454 19.12 41.05 13.25
C TYR A 454 18.01 41.84 13.91
N PHE A 455 17.19 42.50 13.10
CA PHE A 455 16.05 43.30 13.54
C PHE A 455 14.77 42.45 13.55
N THR A 456 14.19 42.22 14.73
CA THR A 456 12.95 41.43 14.91
C THR A 456 11.72 42.18 14.40
N TYR A 457 11.69 43.51 14.57
CA TYR A 457 10.71 44.42 14.01
C TYR A 457 11.46 45.58 13.33
N ARG A 458 11.23 45.79 12.03
CA ARG A 458 11.83 46.91 11.31
C ARG A 458 10.82 48.05 11.28
N ASP A 459 10.97 49.01 12.17
CA ASP A 459 10.27 50.28 12.02
C ASP A 459 11.00 51.04 10.89
N THR A 460 10.33 51.22 9.76
CA THR A 460 10.96 51.74 8.52
C THR A 460 11.42 53.19 8.64
N ASP A 461 11.05 53.90 9.71
CA ASP A 461 11.30 55.33 9.90
C ASP A 461 12.45 55.64 10.86
N SER A 462 13.01 54.66 11.58
CA SER A 462 14.15 54.89 12.48
C SER A 462 15.45 54.39 11.85
N CYS A 463 15.88 55.02 10.75
CA CYS A 463 17.30 55.03 10.36
C CYS A 463 18.07 55.86 11.38
N ILE A 464 18.22 55.34 12.60
CA ILE A 464 19.14 55.90 13.58
C ILE A 464 20.53 55.55 13.06
N ASP A 465 21.38 56.57 12.87
CA ASP A 465 22.83 56.48 12.65
C ASP A 465 23.51 55.79 13.86
N PHE A 466 23.16 54.53 14.11
CA PHE A 466 23.77 53.70 15.11
C PHE A 466 24.97 53.02 14.44
N LYS A 467 26.17 53.34 14.92
CA LYS A 467 27.37 52.54 14.66
C LYS A 467 27.57 51.61 15.84
N PRO A 468 27.02 50.39 15.81
CA PRO A 468 27.28 49.43 16.86
C PRO A 468 28.78 49.19 17.00
N ASN A 469 29.30 49.25 18.23
CA ASN A 469 30.66 48.81 18.51
C ASN A 469 30.70 47.28 18.48
N HIS A 470 30.97 46.73 17.30
CA HIS A 470 31.22 45.30 17.14
C HIS A 470 32.58 44.90 17.72
N PRO A 471 32.69 43.70 18.32
CA PRO A 471 33.99 43.14 18.64
C PRO A 471 34.88 43.05 17.39
N GLN A 472 36.13 43.49 17.53
CA GLN A 472 37.10 43.53 16.42
C GLN A 472 37.30 42.17 15.72
N TRP A 473 37.07 41.06 16.44
CA TRP A 473 37.19 39.74 15.85
C TRP A 473 36.16 39.48 14.74
N ILE A 474 34.99 40.11 14.75
CA ILE A 474 33.93 39.91 13.75
C ILE A 474 34.41 40.35 12.36
N GLU A 475 35.07 41.51 12.29
CA GLU A 475 35.60 42.07 11.04
C GLU A 475 36.71 41.19 10.44
N THR A 476 37.36 40.37 11.27
CA THR A 476 38.45 39.47 10.83
C THR A 476 37.98 38.08 10.42
N GLN A 477 36.71 37.72 10.66
CA GLN A 477 36.18 36.40 10.29
C GLN A 477 35.71 36.36 8.84
N LEU A 478 35.99 35.24 8.16
CA LEU A 478 35.48 34.97 6.81
C LEU A 478 33.96 34.75 6.79
N GLU A 479 33.41 34.25 7.90
CA GLU A 479 32.00 33.97 8.05
C GLU A 479 31.26 35.16 8.65
N TYR A 480 30.11 35.50 8.08
CA TYR A 480 29.31 36.62 8.58
C TYR A 480 28.58 36.21 9.86
N TYR A 481 28.87 36.84 11.00
CA TYR A 481 28.23 36.57 12.28
C TYR A 481 27.18 37.64 12.62
N VAL A 482 26.09 37.27 13.26
CA VAL A 482 24.97 38.17 13.52
C VAL A 482 24.55 38.07 14.98
N ARG A 483 24.31 39.21 15.64
CA ARG A 483 23.63 39.29 16.94
C ARG A 483 22.21 39.80 16.75
N VAL A 484 21.35 39.66 17.75
CA VAL A 484 20.04 40.31 17.73
C VAL A 484 20.21 41.77 18.17
N HIS A 485 19.50 42.68 17.49
CA HIS A 485 19.39 44.08 17.93
C HIS A 485 18.41 44.13 19.10
N ASP A 486 18.83 44.73 20.22
CA ASP A 486 18.01 44.89 21.43
C ASP A 486 17.01 46.04 21.29
#